data_AF-A0A089LCY4-F1
#
_entry.id   AF-A0A089LCY4-F1
#
_cell.length_a   1.000
_cell.length_b   1.000
_cell.length_c   1.000
_cell.angle_alpha   90.00
_cell.angle_beta   90.00
_cell.angle_gamma   90.00
#
_symmetry.space_group_name_H-M   'P 1'
#
loop_
_entity.id
_entity.type
_entity.pdbx_description
1 polymer ?
#
loop_
_entity_poly.entity_id
_entity_poly.type
_entity_poly.pdbx_seq_one_letter_code
_entity_poly.pdbx_strand_id
1 'polypeptide(L)'
;MSKEFSRQYTESVKLELLNRLGLKQVYFKGQQGDDLLYEATGFDRGTAHKFCVRTKKGTIDEWVGGKWMKVRSFTIATGREGSE
;
A
#
# COMPACT_ATOMS: atom_id res chain seq x y z
N MET A 1 1.76 -13.06 -17.16
CA MET A 1 2.05 -13.58 -15.81
C MET A 1 2.14 -12.40 -14.87
N SER A 2 1.34 -12.37 -13.81
CA SER A 2 1.49 -11.35 -12.76
C SER A 2 2.78 -11.65 -12.01
N LYS A 3 3.69 -10.68 -11.94
CA LYS A 3 4.93 -10.83 -11.18
C LYS A 3 4.58 -10.75 -9.71
N GLU A 4 4.75 -11.84 -8.95
CA GLU A 4 4.61 -11.76 -7.50
C GLU A 4 5.75 -10.91 -6.94
N PHE A 5 5.40 -9.86 -6.19
CA PHE A 5 6.40 -9.03 -5.54
C PHE A 5 7.04 -9.79 -4.37
N SER A 6 8.34 -9.57 -4.14
CA SER A 6 9.01 -10.21 -3.01
C SER A 6 8.42 -9.78 -1.67
N ARG A 7 8.52 -10.66 -0.68
CA ARG A 7 8.13 -10.36 0.71
C ARG A 7 8.86 -9.13 1.26
N GLN A 8 10.11 -8.93 0.85
CA GLN A 8 10.91 -7.79 1.29
C GLN A 8 10.34 -6.47 0.76
N TYR A 9 9.91 -6.45 -0.50
CA TYR A 9 9.25 -5.29 -1.08
C TYR A 9 7.86 -5.04 -0.45
N THR A 10 7.05 -6.07 -0.25
CA THR A 10 5.72 -5.88 0.35
C THR A 10 5.80 -5.38 1.80
N GLU A 11 6.83 -5.78 2.56
CA GLU A 11 7.11 -5.27 3.90
C GLU A 11 7.69 -3.85 3.88
N SER A 12 8.53 -3.47 2.90
CA SER A 12 9.01 -2.07 2.82
C SER A 12 7.86 -1.10 2.54
N VAL A 13 6.95 -1.45 1.64
CA VAL A 13 5.73 -0.70 1.35
C VAL A 13 4.84 -0.59 2.60
N LYS A 14 4.70 -1.68 3.35
CA LYS A 14 3.94 -1.69 4.62
C LYS A 14 4.53 -0.70 5.63
N LEU A 15 5.85 -0.65 5.76
CA LEU A 15 6.54 0.31 6.64
C LEU A 15 6.36 1.74 6.15
N GLU A 16 6.40 2.00 4.84
CA GLU A 16 6.11 3.33 4.30
C GLU A 16 4.68 3.78 4.64
N LEU A 17 3.68 2.91 4.43
CA LEU A 17 2.30 3.18 4.82
C LEU A 17 2.19 3.49 6.31
N LEU A 18 2.77 2.63 7.15
CA LEU A 18 2.72 2.76 8.60
C LEU A 18 3.30 4.11 9.07
N ASN A 19 4.51 4.44 8.62
CA ASN A 19 5.28 5.57 9.13
C ASN A 19 4.83 6.92 8.57
N ARG A 20 4.29 6.96 7.35
CA ARG A 20 4.00 8.22 6.63
C ARG A 20 2.51 8.60 6.65
N LEU A 21 1.60 7.66 6.94
CA LEU A 21 0.16 7.92 7.00
C LEU A 21 -0.40 7.96 8.43
N GLY A 22 0.46 7.89 9.45
CA GLY A 22 0.00 7.92 10.84
C GLY A 22 -0.87 6.72 11.20
N LEU A 23 -0.54 5.55 10.67
CA LEU A 23 -1.28 4.32 10.94
C LEU A 23 -0.67 3.63 12.17
N LYS A 24 -1.50 2.94 12.95
CA LYS A 24 -1.04 2.16 14.10
C LYS A 24 -0.57 0.77 13.69
N GLN A 25 -1.28 0.15 12.75
CA GLN A 25 -0.97 -1.18 12.24
C GLN A 25 -1.33 -1.25 10.76
N VAL A 26 -0.53 -2.00 9.99
CA VAL A 26 -0.75 -2.24 8.56
C VAL A 26 -0.53 -3.73 8.29
N TYR A 27 -1.43 -4.33 7.54
CA TYR A 27 -1.48 -5.75 7.19
C TYR A 27 -1.49 -5.89 5.68
N PHE A 28 -0.57 -6.69 5.14
CA PHE A 28 -0.62 -7.08 3.73
C PHE A 28 -1.76 -8.08 3.53
N LYS A 29 -2.64 -7.81 2.56
CA LYS A 29 -3.81 -8.65 2.26
C LYS A 29 -3.64 -9.50 1.01
N GLY A 30 -2.70 -9.13 0.15
CA GLY A 30 -2.40 -9.84 -1.08
C GLY A 30 -2.16 -8.90 -2.25
N GLN A 31 -2.06 -9.50 -3.43
CA GLN A 31 -1.79 -8.82 -4.67
C GLN A 31 -2.94 -9.06 -5.65
N GLN A 32 -3.27 -8.03 -6.44
CA GLN A 32 -4.21 -8.13 -7.54
C GLN A 32 -3.57 -7.55 -8.80
N GLY A 33 -3.15 -8.42 -9.72
CA GLY A 33 -2.40 -7.99 -10.90
C GLY A 33 -1.05 -7.42 -10.48
N ASP A 34 -0.81 -6.13 -10.71
CA ASP A 34 0.40 -5.42 -10.26
C ASP A 34 0.14 -4.59 -8.98
N ASP A 35 -1.08 -4.60 -8.45
CA ASP A 35 -1.45 -3.78 -7.31
C ASP A 35 -1.31 -4.55 -5.99
N LEU A 36 -0.80 -3.88 -4.96
CA LEU A 36 -0.67 -4.46 -3.62
C LEU A 36 -1.79 -3.93 -2.71
N LEU A 37 -2.47 -4.85 -2.01
CA LEU A 37 -3.60 -4.54 -1.15
C LEU A 37 -3.17 -4.62 0.32
N TYR A 38 -3.52 -3.57 1.08
CA TYR A 38 -3.25 -3.46 2.50
C TYR A 38 -4.50 -3.08 3.27
N GLU A 39 -4.62 -3.61 4.49
CA GLU A 39 -5.56 -3.14 5.50
C GLU A 39 -4.79 -2.51 6.64
N ALA A 40 -5.32 -1.44 7.23
CA ALA A 40 -4.65 -0.75 8.31
C ALA A 40 -5.64 -0.24 9.35
N THR A 41 -5.14 0.03 10.55
CA THR A 41 -5.88 0.72 11.60
C THR A 41 -5.23 2.07 11.88
N GLY A 42 -6.04 3.12 11.99
CA GLY A 42 -5.58 4.51 12.18
C GLY A 42 -5.37 4.90 13.65
N PHE A 43 -5.12 6.21 13.88
CA PHE A 43 -5.00 6.77 15.23
C PHE A 43 -6.28 6.60 16.06
N ASP A 44 -7.45 6.80 15.44
CA ASP A 44 -8.74 6.65 16.10
C ASP A 44 -9.11 5.18 16.29
N ARG A 45 -9.55 4.86 17.51
CA ARG A 45 -9.94 3.50 17.88
C ARG A 45 -11.17 3.08 17.06
N GLY A 46 -10.99 2.07 16.21
CA GLY A 46 -12.05 1.51 15.39
C GLY A 46 -12.04 1.95 13.92
N THR A 47 -11.13 2.86 13.52
CA THR A 47 -11.02 3.26 12.12
C THR A 47 -10.15 2.27 11.35
N ALA A 48 -10.80 1.52 10.46
CA ALA A 48 -10.14 0.62 9.53
C ALA A 48 -10.01 1.29 8.15
N HIS A 49 -8.82 1.25 7.60
CA HIS A 49 -8.47 1.80 6.29
C HIS A 49 -8.09 0.67 5.35
N LYS A 50 -8.44 0.81 4.08
CA LYS A 50 -7.96 -0.09 3.02
C LYS A 50 -7.13 0.73 2.05
N PHE A 51 -5.96 0.24 1.71
CA PHE A 51 -5.05 0.88 0.77
C PHE A 51 -4.78 -0.04 -0.41
N CYS A 52 -4.72 0.56 -1.59
CA CYS A 52 -4.34 -0.07 -2.83
C CYS A 52 -3.12 0.67 -3.38
N VAL A 53 -1.98 -0.01 -3.41
CA VAL A 53 -0.72 0.51 -3.93
C VAL A 53 -0.64 0.16 -5.41
N ARG A 54 -0.66 1.18 -6.26
CA ARG A 54 -0.51 1.09 -7.71
C ARG A 54 0.96 1.08 -8.07
N THR A 55 1.62 -0.06 -7.95
CA THR A 55 3.10 -0.19 -8.08
C THR A 55 3.61 0.40 -9.40
N LYS A 56 2.94 0.13 -10.53
CA LYS A 56 3.29 0.69 -11.86
C LYS A 56 3.27 2.22 -11.92
N LYS A 57 2.41 2.85 -11.14
CA LYS A 57 2.26 4.32 -11.09
C LYS A 57 3.00 4.93 -9.91
N GLY A 58 3.47 4.12 -8.96
CA GLY A 58 4.02 4.55 -7.68
C GLY A 58 3.02 5.29 -6.79
N THR A 59 1.72 5.17 -7.04
CA THR A 59 0.68 5.91 -6.30
C THR A 59 -0.08 5.02 -5.33
N ILE A 60 -0.74 5.61 -4.35
CA ILE A 60 -1.61 4.90 -3.41
C ILE A 60 -3.03 5.44 -3.51
N ASP A 61 -3.99 4.54 -3.49
CA ASP A 61 -5.40 4.85 -3.29
C ASP A 61 -5.86 4.34 -1.92
N GLU A 62 -6.74 5.08 -1.27
CA GLU A 62 -7.41 4.71 -0.03
C GLU A 62 -8.90 4.50 -0.29
N TRP A 63 -9.49 3.48 0.33
CA TRP A 63 -10.94 3.26 0.27
C TRP A 63 -11.66 4.16 1.27
N VAL A 64 -12.32 5.20 0.77
CA VAL A 64 -13.04 6.19 1.58
C VAL A 64 -14.48 6.30 1.09
N GLY A 65 -15.45 6.00 1.95
CA GLY A 65 -16.87 6.19 1.64
C GLY A 65 -17.36 5.42 0.41
N GLY A 66 -16.86 4.20 0.18
CA GLY A 66 -17.29 3.35 -0.93
C GLY A 66 -16.56 3.58 -2.26
N LYS A 67 -15.47 4.35 -2.27
CA LYS A 67 -14.67 4.62 -3.47
C LYS A 67 -13.17 4.64 -3.17
N TRP A 68 -12.37 4.27 -4.17
CA TRP A 68 -10.92 4.43 -4.12
C TRP A 68 -10.55 5.88 -4.43
N MET A 69 -9.87 6.52 -3.48
CA MET A 69 -9.43 7.91 -3.56
C MET A 69 -7.91 7.97 -3.52
N LYS A 70 -7.30 8.61 -4.52
CA LYS A 70 -5.85 8.79 -4.55
C LYS A 70 -5.36 9.58 -3.34
N VAL A 71 -4.41 9.03 -2.58
CA VAL A 71 -3.72 9.73 -1.51
C VAL A 71 -2.80 10.78 -2.13
N ARG A 72 -3.04 12.05 -1.83
CA ARG A 72 -2.27 13.16 -2.41
C ARG A 72 -0.86 13.19 -1.83
N SER A 73 0.10 13.57 -2.68
CA SER A 73 1.51 13.74 -2.29
C SER A 73 2.16 12.48 -1.69
N PHE A 74 1.57 11.30 -1.91
CA PHE A 74 2.14 10.02 -1.50
C PHE A 74 2.60 9.24 -2.72
N THR A 75 3.91 9.03 -2.78
CA THR A 75 4.55 8.12 -3.74
C THR A 75 5.38 7.11 -2.98
N ILE A 76 5.31 5.85 -3.39
CA ILE A 76 6.21 4.81 -2.89
C ILE A 76 7.39 4.73 -3.84
N ALA A 77 8.59 4.54 -3.30
CA ALA A 77 9.74 4.24 -4.13
C ALA A 77 9.44 2.96 -4.92
N THR A 78 9.26 3.09 -6.24
CA THR A 78 9.19 1.92 -7.11
C THR A 78 10.58 1.30 -7.14
N GLY A 79 10.86 0.42 -6.19
CA GLY A 79 12.06 -0.39 -6.22
C GLY A 79 12.09 -1.11 -7.55
N ARG A 80 13.13 -0.89 -8.35
CA ARG A 80 13.45 -1.80 -9.45
C ARG A 80 13.66 -3.19 -8.84
N GLU A 81 12.63 -4.03 -8.78
CA GLU A 81 12.81 -5.47 -8.60
C GLU A 81 13.35 -6.09 -9.90
N GLY A 82 14.35 -5.47 -10.52
CA GLY A 82 14.86 -5.81 -11.84
C GLY A 82 16.09 -4.99 -12.16
N SER A 83 17.20 -5.33 -11.52
CA SER A 83 18.55 -4.93 -11.92
C SER A 83 19.52 -5.96 -11.36
N GLU A 84 19.44 -7.18 -11.90
CA GLU A 84 20.56 -8.11 -12.08
C GLU A 84 20.22 -9.00 -13.26
#